data_AF-A0A662VRJ2-F1
#
_entry.id   AF-A0A662VRJ2-F1
#
_cell.length_a   1.000
_cell.length_b   1.000
_cell.length_c   1.000
_cell.angle_alpha   90.00
_cell.angle_beta   90.00
_cell.angle_gamma   90.00
#
_symmetry.space_group_name_H-M   'P 1'
#
loop_
_entity.id
_entity.type
_entity.pdbx_description
1 polymer ?
#
loop_
_entity_poly.entity_id
_entity_poly.type
_entity_poly.pdbx_seq_one_letter_code
_entity_poly.pdbx_strand_id
1 'polypeptide(L)'
;MSVKADTDKLLEVLGKHLGGLIGGFGSLISGILAFLDDIHDFPKFDHIHHWFLGLLGIIGGLTSLAITFKQILDELGIIGETYELHTR
;
A
#
# COMPACT_ATOMS: atom_id res chain seq x y z
N MET A 1 -11.99 11.83 25.73
CA MET A 1 -12.32 11.62 24.31
C MET A 1 -13.23 10.41 24.20
N SER A 2 -14.28 10.47 23.39
CA SER A 2 -15.25 9.39 23.24
C SER A 2 -14.74 8.42 22.19
N VAL A 3 -14.57 7.14 22.56
CA VAL A 3 -14.11 6.05 21.66
C VAL A 3 -14.87 6.01 20.33
N LYS A 4 -16.15 6.42 20.35
CA LYS A 4 -16.98 6.54 19.16
C LYS A 4 -16.46 7.60 18.17
N ALA A 5 -16.06 8.77 18.67
CA ALA A 5 -15.54 9.86 17.84
C ALA A 5 -14.20 9.50 17.18
N ASP A 6 -13.34 8.76 17.87
CA ASP A 6 -12.06 8.30 17.33
C ASP A 6 -12.26 7.23 16.24
N THR A 7 -13.26 6.36 16.42
CA THR A 7 -13.62 5.31 15.45
C THR A 7 -14.26 5.93 14.19
N ASP A 8 -15.14 6.93 14.37
CA ASP A 8 -15.77 7.65 13.27
C ASP A 8 -14.71 8.38 12.41
N LYS A 9 -13.73 9.02 13.06
CA LYS A 9 -12.59 9.67 12.38
C LYS A 9 -11.73 8.65 11.62
N LEU A 10 -11.46 7.49 12.21
CA LEU A 10 -10.70 6.42 11.55
C LEU A 10 -11.43 5.92 10.29
N LEU A 11 -12.73 5.64 10.39
CA LEU A 11 -13.53 5.18 9.25
C LEU A 11 -13.63 6.24 8.15
N GLU A 12 -13.73 7.51 8.53
CA GLU A 12 -13.73 8.63 7.58
C GLU A 12 -12.41 8.70 6.80
N VAL A 13 -11.27 8.66 7.49
CA VAL A 13 -9.93 8.71 6.88
C VAL A 13 -9.68 7.47 6.02
N LEU A 14 -10.03 6.27 6.51
CA LEU A 14 -9.94 5.04 5.72
C LEU A 14 -10.81 5.09 4.47
N GLY A 15 -12.02 5.68 4.56
CA GLY A 15 -12.90 5.88 3.42
C GLY A 15 -12.31 6.80 2.35
N LYS A 16 -11.64 7.88 2.75
CA LYS A 16 -10.96 8.81 1.82
C LYS A 16 -9.81 8.15 1.06
N HIS A 17 -9.07 7.25 1.74
CA HIS A 17 -7.87 6.60 1.21
C HIS A 17 -8.11 5.19 0.67
N LEU A 18 -9.37 4.73 0.65
CA LEU A 18 -9.75 3.39 0.23
C LEU A 18 -9.25 3.05 -1.18
N GLY A 19 -9.27 4.02 -2.09
CA GLY A 19 -8.75 3.86 -3.46
C GLY A 19 -7.25 3.58 -3.49
N GLY A 20 -6.46 4.26 -2.66
CA GLY A 20 -5.02 4.02 -2.54
C GLY A 20 -4.72 2.65 -1.92
N LEU A 21 -5.51 2.24 -0.92
CA LEU A 21 -5.40 0.92 -0.31
C LEU A 21 -5.74 -0.19 -1.31
N ILE A 22 -6.87 -0.09 -2.01
CA ILE A 22 -7.29 -1.07 -3.03
C ILE A 22 -6.30 -1.12 -4.19
N GLY A 23 -5.85 0.04 -4.69
CA GLY A 23 -4.87 0.11 -5.76
C GLY A 23 -3.52 -0.48 -5.36
N GLY A 24 -3.06 -0.17 -4.14
CA GLY A 24 -1.82 -0.71 -3.59
C GLY A 24 -1.86 -2.22 -3.38
N PHE A 25 -2.90 -2.75 -2.72
CA PHE A 25 -3.09 -4.19 -2.54
C PHE A 25 -3.33 -4.92 -3.87
N GLY A 26 -4.13 -4.35 -4.77
CA GLY A 26 -4.41 -4.92 -6.08
C GLY A 26 -3.13 -5.07 -6.91
N SER A 27 -2.33 -4.01 -7.01
CA SER A 27 -1.02 -4.05 -7.68
C SER A 27 -0.07 -5.06 -7.04
N LEU A 28 -0.02 -5.12 -5.72
CA LEU A 28 0.83 -6.06 -4.99
C LEU A 28 0.44 -7.52 -5.28
N ILE A 29 -0.85 -7.85 -5.17
CA ILE A 29 -1.36 -9.20 -5.41
C ILE A 29 -1.16 -9.61 -6.87
N SER A 30 -1.52 -8.74 -7.83
CA SER A 30 -1.29 -9.01 -9.25
C SER A 30 0.19 -9.17 -9.58
N GLY A 31 1.07 -8.39 -8.94
CA GLY A 31 2.52 -8.52 -9.09
C GLY A 31 3.06 -9.85 -8.56
N ILE A 32 2.60 -10.28 -7.37
CA ILE A 32 2.96 -11.58 -6.79
C ILE A 32 2.49 -12.72 -7.69
N LEU A 33 1.25 -12.67 -8.18
CA LEU A 33 0.71 -13.72 -9.05
C LEU A 33 1.49 -13.83 -10.35
N ALA A 34 1.78 -12.71 -11.03
CA ALA A 34 2.59 -12.71 -12.24
C ALA A 34 4.01 -13.23 -11.98
N PHE A 35 4.62 -12.87 -10.85
CA PHE A 35 5.95 -13.35 -10.49
C PHE A 35 5.99 -14.86 -10.19
N LEU A 36 4.97 -15.39 -9.50
CA LEU A 36 4.87 -16.81 -9.19
C LEU A 36 4.55 -17.67 -10.42
N ASP A 37 3.74 -17.16 -11.35
CA ASP A 37 3.43 -17.82 -12.62
C ASP A 37 4.72 -18.09 -13.41
N ASP A 38 5.60 -17.10 -13.53
CA ASP A 38 6.87 -17.26 -14.24
C ASP A 38 7.90 -18.13 -13.49
N ILE A 39 7.90 -18.15 -12.15
CA ILE A 39 8.80 -19.04 -11.38
C ILE A 39 8.44 -20.51 -11.60
N HIS A 40 7.14 -20.82 -11.74
CA HIS A 40 6.70 -22.19 -11.99
C HIS A 40 7.12 -22.72 -13.37
N ASP A 41 7.36 -21.84 -14.34
CA ASP A 41 7.76 -22.20 -15.69
C ASP A 41 9.27 -22.06 -15.98
N PHE A 42 10.10 -21.70 -14.99
CA PHE A 42 11.55 -21.65 -15.15
C PHE A 42 12.14 -23.08 -15.32
N PRO A 43 13.00 -23.37 -16.35
CA PRO A 43 13.66 -22.46 -17.30
C PRO A 43 13.14 -22.64 -18.74
N LYS A 44 11.82 -22.65 -18.96
CA LYS A 44 11.26 -22.73 -20.32
C LYS A 44 11.40 -21.37 -21.00
N PHE A 45 12.40 -21.22 -21.86
CA PHE A 45 12.65 -20.00 -22.64
C PHE A 45 11.64 -19.74 -23.78
N ASP A 46 10.61 -20.57 -23.90
CA ASP A 46 9.63 -20.53 -24.99
C ASP A 46 8.51 -19.48 -24.79
N HIS A 47 8.46 -18.83 -23.62
CA HIS A 47 7.45 -17.83 -23.28
C HIS A 47 8.08 -16.49 -22.89
N ILE A 48 7.40 -15.39 -23.24
CA ILE A 48 7.73 -14.04 -22.76
C ILE A 48 7.57 -14.07 -21.24
N HIS A 49 8.69 -13.93 -20.53
CA HIS A 49 8.71 -13.96 -19.09
C HIS A 49 8.17 -12.63 -18.52
N HIS A 50 7.11 -12.67 -17.72
CA HIS A 50 6.49 -11.50 -17.11
C HIS A 50 7.05 -11.18 -15.72
N TRP A 51 8.12 -11.86 -15.27
CA TRP A 51 8.62 -11.76 -13.89
C TRP A 51 9.04 -10.32 -13.56
N PHE A 52 9.49 -9.57 -14.56
CA PHE A 52 9.81 -8.17 -14.45
C PHE A 52 8.55 -7.30 -14.19
N LEU A 53 7.43 -7.59 -14.86
CA LEU A 53 6.15 -6.94 -14.59
C LEU A 53 5.61 -7.35 -13.22
N GLY A 54 5.79 -8.60 -12.82
CA GLY A 54 5.50 -9.08 -11.48
C GLY A 54 6.25 -8.29 -10.41
N LEU A 55 7.57 -8.14 -10.59
CA LEU A 55 8.43 -7.37 -9.69
C LEU A 55 8.02 -5.89 -9.64
N LEU A 56 7.72 -5.28 -10.80
CA LEU A 56 7.22 -3.90 -10.87
C LEU A 56 5.87 -3.75 -10.15
N GLY A 57 4.96 -4.71 -10.30
CA GLY A 57 3.67 -4.72 -9.61
C GLY A 57 3.83 -4.80 -8.09
N ILE A 58 4.77 -5.62 -7.61
CA ILE A 58 5.11 -5.75 -6.18
C ILE A 58 5.66 -4.42 -5.65
N ILE A 59 6.69 -3.87 -6.29
CA ILE A 59 7.34 -2.63 -5.85
C ILE A 59 6.37 -1.44 -5.91
N GLY A 60 5.61 -1.34 -7.01
CA GLY A 60 4.60 -0.30 -7.18
C GLY A 60 3.47 -0.40 -6.14
N GLY A 61 2.99 -1.62 -5.87
CA GLY A 61 1.99 -1.89 -4.85
C GLY A 61 2.46 -1.52 -3.45
N LEU A 62 3.67 -1.93 -3.06
CA LEU A 62 4.29 -1.56 -1.78
C LEU A 62 4.48 -0.06 -1.64
N THR A 63 4.94 0.61 -2.69
CA THR A 63 5.16 2.07 -2.69
C THR A 63 3.84 2.81 -2.53
N SER A 64 2.81 2.41 -3.28
CA SER A 64 1.47 2.99 -3.19
C SER A 64 0.86 2.81 -1.79
N LEU A 65 0.99 1.61 -1.21
CA LEU A 65 0.54 1.33 0.15
C LEU A 65 1.30 2.21 1.16
N ALA A 66 2.62 2.30 1.07
CA ALA A 66 3.42 3.12 1.98
C ALA A 66 3.02 4.59 1.96
N ILE A 67 2.78 5.15 0.77
CA ILE A 67 2.32 6.54 0.61
C ILE A 67 0.91 6.71 1.20
N THR A 68 0.00 5.81 0.89
CA THR A 68 -1.39 5.86 1.38
C THR A 68 -1.44 5.72 2.90
N PHE A 69 -0.66 4.80 3.47
CA PHE A 69 -0.54 4.66 4.93
C PHE A 69 0.05 5.90 5.58
N LYS A 70 1.06 6.51 4.97
CA LYS A 70 1.61 7.78 5.47
C LYS A 70 0.52 8.86 5.52
N GLN A 71 -0.26 9.02 4.45
CA GLN A 71 -1.35 9.99 4.38
C GLN A 71 -2.42 9.73 5.46
N ILE A 72 -2.80 8.47 5.67
CA ILE A 72 -3.72 8.07 6.75
C ILE A 72 -3.15 8.47 8.13
N LEU A 73 -1.89 8.16 8.39
CA LEU A 73 -1.25 8.44 9.68
C LEU A 73 -1.06 9.95 9.93
N ASP A 74 -0.75 10.72 8.89
CA ASP A 74 -0.67 12.19 8.94
C ASP A 74 -2.06 12.79 9.26
N GLU A 75 -3.14 12.34 8.60
CA GLU A 75 -4.52 12.82 8.85
C GLU A 75 -5.07 12.41 10.22
N LEU A 76 -4.66 11.26 10.72
CA LEU A 76 -5.00 10.83 12.08
C LEU A 76 -4.28 11.67 13.13
N GLY A 77 -3.23 12.41 12.77
CA GLY A 77 -2.42 13.23 13.67
C GLY A 77 -1.35 12.44 14.42
N ILE A 78 -1.14 11.17 14.06
CA ILE A 78 -0.22 10.26 14.75
C ILE A 78 1.25 10.64 14.47
N ILE A 79 1.53 11.13 13.26
CA ILE A 79 2.88 11.57 12.85
C ILE A 79 3.05 13.09 13.02
N GLY A 80 1.96 13.87 13.10
CA GLY A 80 1.99 15.32 13.24
C GLY A 80 2.42 15.84 14.61
N GLU A 81 2.04 15.15 15.70
CA GLU A 81 2.39 15.59 17.07
C GLU A 81 3.90 15.55 17.35
N THR A 82 4.67 14.74 16.62
CA THR A 82 6.13 14.65 16.81
C THR A 82 6.90 15.86 16.26
N TYR A 83 6.31 16.64 15.34
CA TYR A 83 6.97 17.82 14.77
C TYR A 83 6.73 19.10 15.60
N GLU A 84 5.60 19.22 16.30
CA GLU A 84 5.34 20.37 17.17
C GLU A 84 6.07 20.29 18.53
N LEU A 85 6.35 19.08 19.03
CA LEU A 85 7.08 18.89 20.29
C LEU A 85 8.60 19.14 20.18
N HIS A 86 9.17 19.10 18.97
CA HIS A 86 10.61 19.37 18.77
C HIS A 86 10.95 20.82 18.43
N THR A 87 9.93 21.69 18.31
CA THR A 87 10.10 23.12 17.98
C THR A 87 9.66 24.07 19.10
N ARG A 88 9.35 23.55 20.30
CA ARG A 88 9.16 24.34 21.52
C ARG A 88 10.28 24.16 22.52
#